data_AF-A0A7K2B1G1-F1
#
_entry.id   AF-A0A7K2B1G1-F1
#
_cell.length_a   1.000
_cell.length_b   1.000
_cell.length_c   1.000
_cell.angle_alpha   90.00
_cell.angle_beta   90.00
_cell.angle_gamma   90.00
#
_symmetry.space_group_name_H-M   'P 1'
#
loop_
_entity.id
_entity.type
_entity.pdbx_description
1 polymer ?
#
loop_
_entity_poly.entity_id
_entity_poly.type
_entity_poly.pdbx_seq_one_letter_code
_entity_poly.pdbx_strand_id
1 'polypeptide(L)'
;MSAASGASATAASALAEAADAAAAADLALAAAQEAHAAAELAQATASGNQEAVAEAEAALAQAQLAADAARADAAAAQQEAEEARAAAAQAAEAAEDVAAEPAEDPMVAGARRITEAALAGMVTSLKETGNTPADVTGLTTWGGPSSTPTPPSGVSIVTIPCAPVPPCSTVSDFVDMVAAELGWEHEMIAGAGTPESYVAAFDSAIAKGPDVILGAAAPGALVGDRLDLAADAGIITISLADLPEPDPDALAAYDAYVSLRSPLLGALQAFAVIADSGGTANVSMIRDATFPTLAATADEVEQIMAQCAGCSLHIQDWLITDAFDPAAVDGIISGILAQNPDVEYLIMPYSLGDTAVIESLRTAGRSDVKVLHKDPNDEGLTNVINGGAWLTAASSLEWLAWAGIDQAIRGLTGAPYLGALDLGIGVLLFDADNAPSDLNQDQTFADAVDFRSEYRALWGIG
;
A
#
# COMPACT_ATOMS: atom_id res chain seq x y z
N MET A 1 -12.38 13.24 23.74
CA MET A 1 -13.56 13.54 24.59
C MET A 1 -14.05 12.36 25.44
N SER A 2 -14.12 11.11 24.95
CA SER A 2 -14.74 9.98 25.70
C SER A 2 -14.00 9.52 26.97
N ALA A 3 -12.68 9.70 27.08
CA ALA A 3 -11.90 9.27 28.25
C ALA A 3 -11.96 10.29 29.41
N ALA A 4 -11.96 11.59 29.10
CA ALA A 4 -12.05 12.68 30.08
C ALA A 4 -13.43 12.76 30.73
N SER A 5 -14.51 12.49 29.96
CA SER A 5 -15.86 12.38 30.51
C SER A 5 -16.03 11.17 31.43
N GLY A 6 -15.31 10.08 31.14
CA GLY A 6 -15.29 8.88 31.99
C GLY A 6 -14.63 9.15 33.34
N ALA A 7 -13.44 9.76 33.35
CA ALA A 7 -12.71 10.05 34.59
C ALA A 7 -13.41 11.05 35.52
N SER A 8 -14.08 12.06 34.96
CA SER A 8 -14.83 13.06 35.74
C SER A 8 -16.07 12.47 36.44
N ALA A 9 -16.74 11.50 35.81
CA ALA A 9 -17.90 10.83 36.40
C ALA A 9 -17.50 9.92 37.57
N THR A 10 -16.36 9.23 37.47
CA THR A 10 -15.86 8.35 38.54
C THR A 10 -15.44 9.14 39.78
N ALA A 11 -14.77 10.29 39.61
CA ALA A 11 -14.36 11.16 40.72
C ALA A 11 -15.57 11.79 41.44
N ALA A 12 -16.62 12.16 40.72
CA ALA A 12 -17.85 12.69 41.31
C ALA A 12 -18.60 11.64 42.16
N SER A 13 -18.58 10.37 41.73
CA SER A 13 -19.19 9.26 42.48
C SER A 13 -18.45 9.00 43.80
N ALA A 14 -17.11 8.94 43.76
CA ALA A 14 -16.30 8.68 44.95
C ALA A 14 -16.42 9.81 46.00
N LEU A 15 -16.51 11.07 45.55
CA LEU A 15 -16.72 12.22 46.43
C LEU A 15 -18.07 12.14 47.16
N ALA A 16 -19.13 11.74 46.46
CA ALA A 16 -20.46 11.60 47.04
C ALA A 16 -20.51 10.49 48.10
N GLU A 17 -19.90 9.34 47.82
CA GLU A 17 -19.81 8.22 48.76
C GLU A 17 -19.03 8.59 50.04
N ALA A 18 -17.92 9.32 49.91
CA ALA A 18 -17.13 9.77 51.06
C ALA A 18 -17.87 10.82 51.91
N ALA A 19 -18.60 11.74 51.27
CA ALA A 19 -19.41 12.75 51.96
C ALA A 19 -20.59 12.11 52.72
N ASP A 20 -21.26 11.14 52.13
CA ASP A 20 -22.35 10.39 52.77
C ASP A 20 -21.84 9.58 53.97
N ALA A 21 -20.66 8.96 53.85
CA ALA A 21 -20.01 8.24 54.95
C ALA A 21 -19.65 9.17 56.13
N ALA A 22 -19.10 10.36 55.85
CA ALA A 22 -18.82 11.36 56.87
C ALA A 22 -20.10 11.85 57.58
N ALA A 23 -21.17 12.12 56.82
CA ALA A 23 -22.45 12.53 57.38
C ALA A 23 -23.10 11.43 58.26
N ALA A 24 -22.99 10.16 57.85
CA ALA A 24 -23.46 9.03 58.65
C ALA A 24 -22.66 8.87 59.95
N ALA A 25 -21.34 9.06 59.91
CA ALA A 25 -20.49 9.01 61.09
C ALA A 25 -20.76 10.16 62.08
N ASP A 26 -21.04 11.37 61.58
CA ASP A 26 -21.42 12.52 62.40
C ASP A 26 -22.77 12.31 63.11
N LEU A 27 -23.75 11.70 62.44
CA LEU A 27 -25.02 11.31 63.04
C LEU A 27 -24.83 10.26 64.14
N ALA A 28 -23.97 9.27 63.92
CA ALA A 28 -23.65 8.24 64.91
C ALA A 28 -22.93 8.83 66.14
N LEU A 29 -22.03 9.79 65.94
CA LEU A 29 -21.38 10.53 67.02
C LEU A 29 -22.38 11.33 67.84
N ALA A 30 -23.31 12.05 67.20
CA ALA A 30 -24.35 12.80 67.90
C ALA A 30 -25.24 11.87 68.76
N ALA A 31 -25.64 10.72 68.22
CA ALA A 31 -26.40 9.73 68.97
C ALA A 31 -25.61 9.14 70.16
N ALA A 32 -24.31 8.91 70.00
CA ALA A 32 -23.44 8.45 71.09
C ALA A 32 -23.27 9.50 72.19
N GLN A 33 -23.19 10.79 71.83
CA GLN A 33 -23.14 11.90 72.77
C GLN A 33 -24.44 12.01 73.60
N GLU A 34 -25.59 11.86 72.96
CA GLU A 34 -26.89 11.84 73.65
C GLU A 34 -27.03 10.63 74.59
N ALA A 35 -26.59 9.45 74.15
CA ALA A 35 -26.61 8.24 74.98
C ALA A 35 -25.68 8.35 76.19
N HIS A 36 -24.49 8.94 76.02
CA HIS A 36 -23.56 9.23 77.11
C HIS A 36 -24.17 10.20 78.13
N ALA A 37 -24.75 11.32 77.67
CA ALA A 37 -25.40 12.29 78.54
C ALA A 37 -26.58 11.68 79.33
N ALA A 38 -27.34 10.78 78.70
CA ALA A 38 -28.42 10.03 79.37
C ALA A 38 -27.87 9.04 80.43
N ALA A 39 -26.74 8.39 80.16
CA ALA A 39 -26.09 7.48 81.11
C ALA A 39 -25.54 8.23 82.34
N GLU A 40 -24.91 9.39 82.15
CA GLU A 40 -24.45 10.25 83.26
C GLU A 40 -25.62 10.74 84.13
N LEU A 41 -26.74 11.13 83.52
CA LEU A 41 -27.95 11.57 84.25
C LEU A 41 -28.58 10.43 85.05
N ALA A 42 -28.58 9.20 84.51
CA ALA A 42 -29.07 8.01 85.21
C ALA A 42 -28.18 7.63 86.40
N GLN A 43 -26.86 7.81 86.30
CA GLN A 43 -25.91 7.63 87.41
C GLN A 43 -26.19 8.61 88.56
N ALA A 44 -26.64 9.82 88.26
CA ALA A 44 -26.93 10.84 89.26
C ALA A 44 -28.24 10.60 90.07
N THR A 45 -29.12 9.68 89.63
CA THR A 45 -30.51 9.58 90.14
C THR A 45 -30.90 8.23 90.79
N ALA A 46 -30.09 7.17 90.71
CA ALA A 46 -30.29 5.90 91.44
C ALA A 46 -28.95 5.14 91.59
N SER A 47 -28.94 3.92 92.18
CA SER A 47 -27.74 3.04 92.29
C SER A 47 -27.22 2.59 90.91
N GLY A 48 -26.66 3.53 90.17
CA GLY A 48 -26.29 3.40 88.77
C GLY A 48 -25.19 2.37 88.55
N ASN A 49 -25.35 1.59 87.49
CA ASN A 49 -24.36 0.63 87.05
C ASN A 49 -23.15 1.37 86.46
N GLN A 50 -22.05 1.49 87.20
CA GLN A 50 -20.80 2.12 86.71
C GLN A 50 -20.31 1.50 85.40
N GLU A 51 -20.65 0.23 85.15
CA GLU A 51 -20.37 -0.48 83.91
C GLU A 51 -21.08 0.16 82.70
N ALA A 52 -22.34 0.59 82.84
CA ALA A 52 -23.09 1.19 81.74
C ALA A 52 -22.57 2.59 81.35
N VAL A 53 -22.01 3.34 82.30
CA VAL A 53 -21.37 4.64 82.03
C VAL A 53 -20.02 4.42 81.33
N ALA A 54 -19.22 3.45 81.79
CA ALA A 54 -17.97 3.09 81.13
C ALA A 54 -18.18 2.54 79.71
N GLU A 55 -19.24 1.76 79.47
CA GLU A 55 -19.64 1.30 78.14
C GLU A 55 -20.08 2.47 77.23
N ALA A 56 -20.82 3.45 77.76
CA ALA A 56 -21.22 4.64 77.01
C ALA A 56 -20.02 5.56 76.69
N GLU A 57 -19.09 5.74 77.63
CA GLU A 57 -17.83 6.48 77.42
C GLU A 57 -16.98 5.81 76.32
N ALA A 58 -16.85 4.48 76.36
CA ALA A 58 -16.12 3.73 75.35
C ALA A 58 -16.79 3.84 73.97
N ALA A 59 -18.12 3.74 73.90
CA ALA A 59 -18.88 3.90 72.67
C ALA A 59 -18.76 5.32 72.09
N LEU A 60 -18.77 6.36 72.94
CA LEU A 60 -18.54 7.75 72.53
C LEU A 60 -17.13 7.95 71.98
N ALA A 61 -16.10 7.43 72.65
CA ALA A 61 -14.72 7.51 72.19
C ALA A 61 -14.54 6.79 70.83
N GLN A 62 -15.17 5.64 70.65
CA GLN A 62 -15.13 4.90 69.39
C GLN A 62 -15.90 5.63 68.27
N ALA A 63 -17.05 6.23 68.57
CA ALA A 63 -17.81 7.03 67.60
C ALA A 63 -17.04 8.30 67.18
N GLN A 64 -16.33 8.93 68.11
CA GLN A 64 -15.48 10.10 67.83
C GLN A 64 -14.34 9.73 66.87
N LEU A 65 -13.63 8.63 67.13
CA LEU A 65 -12.57 8.15 66.26
C LEU A 65 -13.08 7.79 64.85
N ALA A 66 -14.26 7.17 64.76
CA ALA A 66 -14.87 6.84 63.48
C ALA A 66 -15.28 8.10 62.69
N ALA A 67 -15.85 9.10 63.35
CA ALA A 67 -16.19 10.38 62.73
C ALA A 67 -14.95 11.14 62.25
N ASP A 68 -13.88 11.17 63.05
CA ASP A 68 -12.65 11.85 62.66
C ASP A 68 -11.95 11.16 61.48
N ALA A 69 -11.97 9.81 61.42
CA ALA A 69 -11.46 9.07 60.28
C ALA A 69 -12.29 9.32 59.00
N ALA A 70 -13.61 9.28 59.10
CA ALA A 70 -14.50 9.52 57.95
C ALA A 70 -14.36 10.94 57.39
N ARG A 71 -14.15 11.95 58.25
CA ARG A 71 -13.85 13.32 57.82
C ARG A 71 -12.51 13.45 57.12
N ALA A 72 -11.48 12.72 57.59
CA ALA A 72 -10.17 12.71 56.95
C ALA A 72 -10.23 12.07 55.55
N ASP A 73 -10.97 10.96 55.41
CA ASP A 73 -11.17 10.28 54.12
C ASP A 73 -11.97 11.17 53.15
N ALA A 74 -13.01 11.87 53.62
CA ALA A 74 -13.77 12.82 52.81
C ALA A 74 -12.91 14.01 52.34
N ALA A 75 -12.02 14.52 53.20
CA ALA A 75 -11.11 15.59 52.84
C ALA A 75 -10.07 15.13 51.79
N ALA A 76 -9.55 13.91 51.92
CA ALA A 76 -8.63 13.33 50.93
C ALA A 76 -9.31 13.12 49.57
N ALA A 77 -10.53 12.56 49.55
CA ALA A 77 -11.31 12.40 48.33
C ALA A 77 -11.63 13.74 47.64
N GLN A 78 -11.86 14.80 48.42
CA GLN A 78 -12.06 16.14 47.89
C GLN A 78 -10.78 16.71 47.26
N GLN A 79 -9.63 16.52 47.89
CA GLN A 79 -8.35 16.95 47.32
C GLN A 79 -8.05 16.23 46.00
N GLU A 80 -8.23 14.90 45.94
CA GLU A 80 -8.03 14.12 44.71
C GLU A 80 -8.98 14.57 43.58
N ALA A 81 -10.23 14.88 43.90
CA ALA A 81 -11.19 15.39 42.93
C ALA A 81 -10.82 16.80 42.41
N GLU A 82 -10.26 17.67 43.25
CA GLU A 82 -9.77 18.98 42.86
C GLU A 82 -8.53 18.88 41.95
N GLU A 83 -7.59 17.98 42.27
CA GLU A 83 -6.42 17.69 41.44
C GLU A 83 -6.82 17.11 40.07
N ALA A 84 -7.78 16.18 40.03
CA ALA A 84 -8.30 15.63 38.79
C ALA A 84 -9.03 16.69 37.93
N ARG A 85 -9.77 17.61 38.55
CA ARG A 85 -10.40 18.75 37.86
C ARG A 85 -9.38 19.72 37.31
N ALA A 86 -8.31 20.02 38.05
CA ALA A 86 -7.23 20.88 37.58
C ALA A 86 -6.48 20.25 36.39
N ALA A 87 -6.20 18.94 36.44
CA ALA A 87 -5.60 18.21 35.32
C ALA A 87 -6.51 18.19 34.08
N ALA A 88 -7.82 18.01 34.26
CA ALA A 88 -8.79 18.06 33.18
C ALA A 88 -8.90 19.47 32.55
N ALA A 89 -8.81 20.53 33.37
CA ALA A 89 -8.80 21.91 32.89
C ALA A 89 -7.54 22.23 32.09
N GLN A 90 -6.36 21.82 32.56
CA GLN A 90 -5.10 21.97 31.81
C GLN A 90 -5.12 21.20 30.47
N ALA A 91 -5.71 20.00 30.45
CA ALA A 91 -5.89 19.23 29.22
C ALA A 91 -6.88 19.87 28.24
N ALA A 92 -7.90 20.59 28.74
CA ALA A 92 -8.84 21.34 27.91
C ALA A 92 -8.21 22.62 27.33
N GLU A 93 -7.42 23.34 28.12
CA GLU A 93 -6.71 24.55 27.70
C GLU A 93 -5.61 24.22 26.67
N ALA A 94 -4.91 23.09 26.83
CA ALA A 94 -3.98 22.55 25.82
C ALA A 94 -4.67 22.10 24.52
N ALA A 95 -5.97 21.80 24.55
CA ALA A 95 -6.76 21.43 23.37
C ALA A 95 -7.33 22.65 22.63
N GLU A 96 -7.44 23.81 23.29
CA GLU A 96 -7.87 25.07 22.67
C GLU A 96 -6.71 25.84 22.00
N ASP A 97 -5.46 25.61 22.42
CA ASP A 97 -4.27 26.29 21.86
C ASP A 97 -3.68 25.58 20.62
N VAL A 98 -4.23 24.42 20.23
CA VAL A 98 -4.05 23.87 18.89
C VAL A 98 -5.13 24.50 18.02
N ALA A 99 -4.80 25.62 17.36
CA ALA A 99 -5.56 26.06 16.20
C ALA A 99 -5.81 24.81 15.34
N ALA A 100 -7.07 24.42 15.16
CA ALA A 100 -7.42 23.31 14.30
C ALA A 100 -6.82 23.62 12.93
N GLU A 101 -5.70 22.95 12.60
CA GLU A 101 -5.28 22.86 11.22
C GLU A 101 -6.52 22.39 10.44
N PRO A 102 -6.82 23.01 9.28
CA PRO A 102 -7.93 22.56 8.47
C PRO A 102 -7.78 21.05 8.31
N ALA A 103 -8.87 20.30 8.58
CA ALA A 103 -8.84 18.85 8.46
C ALA A 103 -8.24 18.51 7.09
N GLU A 104 -7.13 17.78 7.11
CA GLU A 104 -6.40 17.40 5.90
C GLU A 104 -7.37 16.77 4.91
N ASP A 105 -7.24 17.15 3.63
CA ASP A 105 -8.07 16.59 2.58
C ASP A 105 -7.99 15.05 2.63
N PRO A 106 -9.13 14.33 2.67
CA PRO A 106 -9.13 12.86 2.79
C PRO A 106 -8.33 12.16 1.69
N MET A 107 -8.25 12.73 0.49
CA MET A 107 -7.41 12.22 -0.58
C MET A 107 -5.93 12.37 -0.24
N VAL A 108 -5.50 13.53 0.27
CA VAL A 108 -4.10 13.76 0.67
C VAL A 108 -3.70 12.85 1.83
N ALA A 109 -4.56 12.75 2.86
CA ALA A 109 -4.32 11.85 3.99
C ALA A 109 -4.27 10.37 3.56
N GLY A 110 -5.16 9.97 2.64
CA GLY A 110 -5.18 8.64 2.06
C GLY A 110 -3.94 8.34 1.23
N ALA A 111 -3.58 9.25 0.33
CA ALA A 111 -2.40 9.16 -0.53
C ALA A 111 -1.12 9.05 0.31
N ARG A 112 -0.96 9.88 1.35
CA ARG A 112 0.18 9.82 2.27
C ARG A 112 0.32 8.45 2.94
N ARG A 113 -0.77 7.92 3.51
CA ARG A 113 -0.78 6.58 4.12
C ARG A 113 -0.32 5.50 3.12
N ILE A 114 -0.82 5.55 1.89
CA ILE A 114 -0.50 4.55 0.87
C ILE A 114 0.95 4.67 0.41
N THR A 115 1.44 5.88 0.18
CA THR A 115 2.84 6.13 -0.18
C THR A 115 3.78 5.65 0.92
N GLU A 116 3.51 5.98 2.19
CA GLU A 116 4.30 5.51 3.33
C GLU A 116 4.29 3.97 3.44
N ALA A 117 3.12 3.34 3.24
CA ALA A 117 3.01 1.89 3.28
C ALA A 117 3.80 1.21 2.14
N ALA A 118 3.74 1.77 0.92
CA ALA A 118 4.43 1.23 -0.24
C ALA A 118 5.96 1.46 -0.22
N LEU A 119 6.43 2.52 0.46
CA LEU A 119 7.86 2.73 0.73
C LEU A 119 8.38 1.81 1.84
N ALA A 120 7.53 1.48 2.83
CA ALA A 120 7.90 0.63 3.96
C ALA A 120 7.86 -0.87 3.63
N GLY A 121 7.11 -1.29 2.61
CA GLY A 121 6.98 -2.67 2.22
C GLY A 121 6.00 -2.88 1.08
N MET A 122 5.74 -4.15 0.76
CA MET A 122 4.86 -4.51 -0.33
C MET A 122 3.41 -4.19 0.00
N VAL A 123 2.68 -3.68 -0.99
CA VAL A 123 1.25 -3.44 -0.95
C VAL A 123 0.57 -4.19 -2.10
N THR A 124 -0.73 -4.38 -1.97
CA THR A 124 -1.60 -4.89 -3.03
C THR A 124 -2.91 -4.11 -3.01
N SER A 125 -3.76 -4.35 -4.00
CA SER A 125 -5.11 -3.81 -4.06
C SER A 125 -6.12 -4.91 -4.36
N LEU A 126 -7.33 -4.71 -3.84
CA LEU A 126 -8.51 -5.53 -4.11
C LEU A 126 -9.04 -5.38 -5.55
N LYS A 127 -8.47 -4.47 -6.34
CA LYS A 127 -8.88 -4.18 -7.71
C LYS A 127 -7.68 -4.14 -8.64
N GLU A 128 -7.94 -4.38 -9.92
CA GLU A 128 -6.94 -4.13 -10.95
C GLU A 128 -6.91 -2.64 -11.30
N THR A 129 -8.07 -2.06 -11.64
CA THR A 129 -8.25 -0.64 -11.99
C THR A 129 -9.26 0.05 -11.05
N GLY A 130 -9.28 1.38 -11.04
CA GLY A 130 -10.17 2.18 -10.20
C GLY A 130 -9.82 2.08 -8.71
N ASN A 131 -8.52 2.06 -8.42
CA ASN A 131 -7.95 2.01 -7.08
C ASN A 131 -8.22 3.32 -6.34
N THR A 132 -8.69 3.17 -5.10
CA THR A 132 -8.77 4.27 -4.14
C THR A 132 -7.80 4.00 -3.00
N PRO A 133 -7.45 5.01 -2.17
CA PRO A 133 -6.62 4.77 -1.01
C PRO A 133 -7.15 3.68 -0.07
N ALA A 134 -8.47 3.44 -0.04
CA ALA A 134 -9.08 2.41 0.83
C ALA A 134 -8.94 0.98 0.29
N ASP A 135 -8.67 0.81 -1.01
CA ASP A 135 -8.53 -0.51 -1.64
C ASP A 135 -7.11 -1.07 -1.48
N VAL A 136 -6.12 -0.21 -1.18
CA VAL A 136 -4.71 -0.57 -1.09
C VAL A 136 -4.35 -0.97 0.35
N THR A 137 -3.76 -2.16 0.49
CA THR A 137 -3.40 -2.76 1.78
C THR A 137 -2.00 -3.37 1.73
N GLY A 138 -1.32 -3.47 2.88
CA GLY A 138 -0.04 -4.16 2.96
C GLY A 138 -0.16 -5.66 2.60
N LEU A 139 0.87 -6.18 1.93
CA LEU A 139 1.01 -7.58 1.55
C LEU A 139 2.27 -8.15 2.19
N THR A 140 2.10 -9.07 3.14
CA THR A 140 3.21 -9.70 3.88
C THR A 140 3.13 -11.23 3.88
N THR A 141 2.12 -11.78 3.20
CA THR A 141 1.88 -13.22 3.10
C THR A 141 1.52 -13.56 1.67
N TRP A 142 1.76 -14.81 1.28
CA TRP A 142 1.33 -15.34 0.00
C TRP A 142 -0.16 -15.08 -0.26
N GLY A 143 -0.45 -14.40 -1.38
CA GLY A 143 -1.81 -14.12 -1.86
C GLY A 143 -2.13 -14.76 -3.20
N GLY A 144 -1.24 -15.63 -3.72
CA GLY A 144 -1.38 -16.29 -5.01
C GLY A 144 -2.17 -17.61 -4.94
N PRO A 145 -2.05 -18.48 -5.96
CA PRO A 145 -2.79 -19.72 -6.03
C PRO A 145 -2.57 -20.63 -4.81
N SER A 146 -3.63 -21.34 -4.41
CA SER A 146 -3.58 -22.40 -3.39
C SER A 146 -3.37 -23.79 -3.97
N SER A 147 -3.50 -23.93 -5.30
CA SER A 147 -3.26 -25.18 -6.02
C SER A 147 -2.94 -24.89 -7.48
N THR A 148 -2.17 -25.80 -8.08
CA THR A 148 -1.89 -25.82 -9.51
C THR A 148 -1.77 -27.28 -9.97
N PRO A 149 -2.04 -27.60 -11.25
CA PRO A 149 -1.80 -28.92 -11.79
C PRO A 149 -0.32 -29.32 -11.71
N THR A 150 -0.06 -30.63 -11.76
CA THR A 150 1.32 -31.11 -11.88
C THR A 150 1.93 -30.62 -13.19
N PRO A 151 3.13 -30.00 -13.17
CA PRO A 151 3.77 -29.54 -14.39
C PRO A 151 4.02 -30.69 -15.38
N PRO A 152 3.67 -30.54 -16.67
CA PRO A 152 4.07 -31.49 -17.69
C PRO A 152 5.59 -31.50 -17.89
N SER A 153 6.13 -32.60 -18.42
CA SER A 153 7.56 -32.74 -18.73
C SER A 153 7.84 -32.54 -20.23
N GLY A 154 9.02 -32.04 -20.58
CA GLY A 154 9.46 -31.96 -21.98
C GLY A 154 8.75 -30.87 -22.79
N VAL A 155 8.41 -29.77 -22.11
CA VAL A 155 7.76 -28.60 -22.70
C VAL A 155 8.81 -27.68 -23.29
N SER A 156 8.45 -27.04 -24.41
CA SER A 156 9.23 -26.00 -25.09
C SER A 156 8.48 -24.67 -25.08
N ILE A 157 9.18 -23.60 -24.73
CA ILE A 157 8.65 -22.24 -24.62
C ILE A 157 9.40 -21.31 -25.57
N VAL A 158 8.67 -20.43 -26.25
CA VAL A 158 9.24 -19.26 -26.92
C VAL A 158 8.72 -17.98 -26.26
N THR A 159 9.63 -17.09 -25.84
CA THR A 159 9.28 -15.75 -25.38
C THR A 159 9.54 -14.71 -26.47
N ILE A 160 8.58 -13.80 -26.68
CA ILE A 160 8.70 -12.65 -27.59
C ILE A 160 8.56 -11.36 -26.75
N PRO A 161 9.67 -10.70 -26.39
CA PRO A 161 9.64 -9.47 -25.60
C PRO A 161 9.31 -8.23 -26.43
N CYS A 162 8.82 -7.17 -25.76
CA CYS A 162 8.49 -5.89 -26.39
C CYS A 162 9.65 -5.32 -27.22
N ALA A 163 10.87 -5.43 -26.71
CA ALA A 163 12.11 -5.01 -27.34
C ALA A 163 13.26 -5.93 -26.88
N PRO A 164 14.42 -5.96 -27.56
CA PRO A 164 15.53 -6.82 -27.18
C PRO A 164 16.44 -6.18 -26.11
N VAL A 165 15.87 -5.35 -25.24
CA VAL A 165 16.57 -4.58 -24.20
C VAL A 165 15.79 -4.64 -22.87
N PRO A 166 16.45 -4.51 -21.71
CA PRO A 166 15.76 -4.42 -20.42
C PRO A 166 14.81 -3.20 -20.36
N PRO A 167 13.66 -3.29 -19.65
CA PRO A 167 13.15 -4.44 -18.90
C PRO A 167 12.53 -5.54 -19.78
N CYS A 168 12.26 -5.27 -21.07
CA CYS A 168 11.59 -6.22 -21.97
C CYS A 168 12.32 -7.58 -22.05
N SER A 169 13.63 -7.57 -22.29
CA SER A 169 14.42 -8.81 -22.39
C SER A 169 14.56 -9.53 -21.05
N THR A 170 14.55 -8.79 -19.94
CA THR A 170 14.70 -9.34 -18.58
C THR A 170 13.55 -10.30 -18.22
N VAL A 171 12.34 -10.07 -18.74
CA VAL A 171 11.23 -11.03 -18.59
C VAL A 171 11.61 -12.39 -19.17
N SER A 172 12.26 -12.41 -20.35
CA SER A 172 12.69 -13.64 -20.99
C SER A 172 13.80 -14.34 -20.21
N ASP A 173 14.73 -13.58 -19.60
CA ASP A 173 15.78 -14.14 -18.75
C ASP A 173 15.21 -14.83 -17.50
N PHE A 174 14.17 -14.24 -16.89
CA PHE A 174 13.47 -14.86 -15.77
C PHE A 174 12.63 -16.07 -16.19
N VAL A 175 11.98 -16.02 -17.35
CA VAL A 175 11.29 -17.21 -17.91
C VAL A 175 12.28 -18.36 -18.12
N ASP A 176 13.47 -18.08 -18.66
CA ASP A 176 14.52 -19.09 -18.86
C ASP A 176 14.90 -19.76 -17.53
N MET A 177 15.14 -18.94 -16.51
CA MET A 177 15.50 -19.40 -15.17
C MET A 177 14.42 -20.28 -14.55
N VAL A 178 13.15 -19.86 -14.63
CA VAL A 178 12.02 -20.62 -14.04
C VAL A 178 11.72 -21.89 -14.85
N ALA A 179 11.78 -21.82 -16.19
CA ALA A 179 11.61 -22.97 -17.07
C ALA A 179 12.67 -24.06 -16.79
N ALA A 180 13.91 -23.66 -16.49
CA ALA A 180 14.98 -24.58 -16.13
C ALA A 180 14.70 -25.38 -14.85
N GLU A 181 13.94 -24.85 -13.88
CA GLU A 181 13.55 -25.59 -12.68
C GLU A 181 12.62 -26.79 -12.99
N LEU A 182 11.86 -26.69 -14.08
CA LEU A 182 10.97 -27.74 -14.57
C LEU A 182 11.64 -28.63 -15.65
N GLY A 183 12.89 -28.32 -16.02
CA GLY A 183 13.58 -28.97 -17.13
C GLY A 183 12.94 -28.70 -18.49
N TRP A 184 12.28 -27.56 -18.64
CA TRP A 184 11.68 -27.11 -19.89
C TRP A 184 12.72 -26.41 -20.77
N GLU A 185 12.53 -26.47 -22.09
CA GLU A 185 13.37 -25.74 -23.04
C GLU A 185 12.78 -24.34 -23.26
N HIS A 186 13.63 -23.33 -23.34
CA HIS A 186 13.21 -21.95 -23.59
C HIS A 186 14.08 -21.30 -24.67
N GLU A 187 13.45 -20.49 -25.51
CA GLU A 187 14.12 -19.64 -26.49
C GLU A 187 13.47 -18.25 -26.50
N MET A 188 14.29 -17.21 -26.67
CA MET A 188 13.84 -15.85 -26.92
C MET A 188 13.87 -15.56 -28.42
N ILE A 189 12.78 -15.03 -28.97
CA ILE A 189 12.75 -14.39 -30.29
C ILE A 189 12.48 -12.91 -30.10
N ALA A 190 13.43 -12.06 -30.47
CA ALA A 190 13.32 -10.62 -30.27
C ALA A 190 12.11 -10.01 -31.00
N GLY A 191 11.24 -9.31 -30.26
CA GLY A 191 10.45 -8.21 -30.79
C GLY A 191 11.27 -6.93 -30.85
N ALA A 192 10.78 -5.90 -31.54
CA ALA A 192 11.49 -4.63 -31.71
C ALA A 192 10.57 -3.39 -31.59
N GLY A 193 9.47 -3.50 -30.84
CA GLY A 193 8.58 -2.36 -30.56
C GLY A 193 7.68 -1.95 -31.73
N THR A 194 7.70 -2.67 -32.85
CA THR A 194 6.88 -2.35 -34.03
C THR A 194 5.95 -3.49 -34.43
N PRO A 195 4.77 -3.21 -35.02
CA PRO A 195 3.84 -4.23 -35.48
C PRO A 195 4.50 -5.26 -36.41
N GLU A 196 5.33 -4.82 -37.36
CA GLU A 196 6.00 -5.72 -38.31
C GLU A 196 7.00 -6.65 -37.60
N SER A 197 7.68 -6.14 -36.56
CA SER A 197 8.63 -6.94 -35.79
C SER A 197 7.93 -8.04 -34.99
N TYR A 198 6.77 -7.74 -34.38
CA TYR A 198 6.00 -8.73 -33.65
C TYR A 198 5.42 -9.78 -34.58
N VAL A 199 4.84 -9.38 -35.71
CA VAL A 199 4.32 -10.34 -36.72
C VAL A 199 5.42 -11.31 -37.17
N ALA A 200 6.61 -10.81 -37.50
CA ALA A 200 7.74 -11.65 -37.91
C ALA A 200 8.23 -12.59 -36.78
N ALA A 201 8.28 -12.09 -35.54
CA ALA A 201 8.67 -12.90 -34.38
C ALA A 201 7.67 -14.03 -34.12
N PHE A 202 6.37 -13.74 -34.17
CA PHE A 202 5.31 -14.74 -34.02
C PHE A 202 5.31 -15.75 -35.16
N ASP A 203 5.48 -15.33 -36.41
CA ASP A 203 5.64 -16.23 -37.56
C ASP A 203 6.82 -17.20 -37.35
N SER A 204 7.95 -16.69 -36.83
CA SER A 204 9.10 -17.53 -36.51
C SER A 204 8.85 -18.47 -35.33
N ALA A 205 8.14 -18.03 -34.31
CA ALA A 205 7.80 -18.86 -33.14
C ALA A 205 6.87 -20.01 -33.55
N ILE A 206 5.78 -19.71 -34.25
CA ILE A 206 4.80 -20.70 -34.74
C ILE A 206 5.50 -21.72 -35.65
N ALA A 207 6.41 -21.28 -36.53
CA ALA A 207 7.16 -22.17 -37.40
C ALA A 207 8.09 -23.15 -36.66
N LYS A 208 8.55 -22.79 -35.45
CA LYS A 208 9.33 -23.69 -34.57
C LYS A 208 8.45 -24.70 -33.85
N GLY A 209 7.16 -24.41 -33.69
CA GLY A 209 6.16 -25.28 -33.06
C GLY A 209 6.42 -25.56 -31.57
N PRO A 210 6.65 -24.52 -30.73
CA PRO A 210 6.74 -24.72 -29.28
C PRO A 210 5.38 -25.13 -28.70
N ASP A 211 5.37 -25.61 -27.47
CA ASP A 211 4.12 -25.87 -26.74
C ASP A 211 3.47 -24.57 -26.26
N VAL A 212 4.29 -23.55 -25.96
CA VAL A 212 3.86 -22.26 -25.41
C VAL A 212 4.59 -21.10 -26.07
N ILE A 213 3.85 -20.04 -26.43
CA ILE A 213 4.38 -18.73 -26.77
C ILE A 213 4.01 -17.72 -25.67
N LEU A 214 5.01 -17.05 -25.12
CA LEU A 214 4.86 -15.99 -24.14
C LEU A 214 5.13 -14.63 -24.81
N GLY A 215 4.12 -13.78 -24.91
CA GLY A 215 4.29 -12.39 -25.36
C GLY A 215 4.60 -11.50 -24.15
N ALA A 216 5.82 -11.02 -23.99
CA ALA A 216 6.19 -10.16 -22.86
C ALA A 216 6.02 -8.68 -23.24
N ALA A 217 4.90 -8.09 -22.80
CA ALA A 217 4.39 -6.80 -23.23
C ALA A 217 4.32 -6.70 -24.77
N ALA A 218 3.77 -7.72 -25.43
CA ALA A 218 3.54 -7.75 -26.87
C ALA A 218 2.03 -7.60 -27.13
N PRO A 219 1.53 -6.40 -27.52
CA PRO A 219 0.09 -6.13 -27.57
C PRO A 219 -0.65 -7.10 -28.49
N GLY A 220 -1.73 -7.70 -27.98
CA GLY A 220 -2.53 -8.68 -28.74
C GLY A 220 -3.12 -8.09 -30.02
N ALA A 221 -3.54 -6.83 -29.98
CA ALA A 221 -4.07 -6.12 -31.15
C ALA A 221 -3.08 -6.04 -32.33
N LEU A 222 -1.77 -6.14 -32.08
CA LEU A 222 -0.75 -6.12 -33.14
C LEU A 222 -0.51 -7.49 -33.78
N VAL A 223 -0.97 -8.58 -33.15
CA VAL A 223 -0.66 -9.96 -33.53
C VAL A 223 -1.88 -10.89 -33.58
N GLY A 224 -3.11 -10.36 -33.56
CA GLY A 224 -4.35 -11.16 -33.53
C GLY A 224 -4.39 -12.33 -34.51
N ASP A 225 -4.13 -12.09 -35.81
CA ASP A 225 -4.08 -13.16 -36.83
C ASP A 225 -3.06 -14.27 -36.48
N ARG A 226 -2.00 -13.95 -35.74
CA ARG A 226 -0.98 -14.92 -35.30
C ARG A 226 -1.40 -15.70 -34.06
N LEU A 227 -2.18 -15.08 -33.18
CA LEU A 227 -2.78 -15.77 -32.05
C LEU A 227 -3.78 -16.84 -32.56
N ASP A 228 -4.57 -16.53 -33.59
CA ASP A 228 -5.42 -17.53 -34.26
C ASP A 228 -4.60 -18.67 -34.88
N LEU A 229 -3.50 -18.36 -35.58
CA LEU A 229 -2.63 -19.40 -36.16
C LEU A 229 -1.94 -20.26 -35.10
N ALA A 230 -1.55 -19.69 -33.96
CA ALA A 230 -1.00 -20.44 -32.83
C ALA A 230 -2.06 -21.38 -32.24
N ALA A 231 -3.30 -20.90 -32.04
CA ALA A 231 -4.41 -21.71 -31.56
C ALA A 231 -4.74 -22.87 -32.53
N ASP A 232 -4.78 -22.62 -33.84
CA ASP A 232 -4.97 -23.67 -34.87
C ASP A 232 -3.85 -24.71 -34.86
N ALA A 233 -2.63 -24.32 -34.46
CA ALA A 233 -1.48 -25.21 -34.28
C ALA A 233 -1.47 -25.92 -32.91
N GLY A 234 -2.39 -25.59 -32.00
CA GLY A 234 -2.45 -26.13 -30.64
C GLY A 234 -1.38 -25.57 -29.69
N ILE A 235 -0.84 -24.38 -30.00
CA ILE A 235 0.16 -23.69 -29.20
C ILE A 235 -0.55 -22.77 -28.20
N ILE A 236 -0.23 -22.89 -26.91
CA ILE A 236 -0.78 -22.01 -25.88
C ILE A 236 -0.11 -20.64 -25.96
N THR A 237 -0.90 -19.58 -25.89
CA THR A 237 -0.42 -18.19 -25.95
C THR A 237 -0.74 -17.46 -24.65
N ILE A 238 0.27 -16.86 -24.03
CA ILE A 238 0.08 -16.11 -22.76
C ILE A 238 0.75 -14.75 -22.89
N SER A 239 0.02 -13.70 -22.53
CA SER A 239 0.61 -12.37 -22.42
C SER A 239 1.17 -12.17 -21.01
N LEU A 240 2.43 -11.79 -20.91
CA LEU A 240 3.10 -11.39 -19.67
C LEU A 240 3.24 -9.87 -19.64
N ALA A 241 3.18 -9.29 -18.44
CA ALA A 241 3.32 -7.86 -18.24
C ALA A 241 2.26 -7.02 -18.99
N ASP A 242 1.08 -7.59 -19.28
CA ASP A 242 0.04 -6.91 -20.04
C ASP A 242 -1.37 -7.18 -19.50
N LEU A 243 -2.35 -6.47 -20.03
CA LEU A 243 -3.77 -6.64 -19.76
C LEU A 243 -4.53 -7.01 -21.05
N PRO A 244 -5.70 -7.68 -20.94
CA PRO A 244 -6.56 -7.87 -22.10
C PRO A 244 -7.01 -6.52 -22.66
N GLU A 245 -7.22 -6.47 -23.98
CA GLU A 245 -7.81 -5.31 -24.62
C GLU A 245 -9.20 -5.02 -24.01
N PRO A 246 -9.58 -3.74 -23.80
CA PRO A 246 -10.86 -3.40 -23.20
C PRO A 246 -12.06 -3.70 -24.11
N ASP A 247 -11.84 -3.85 -25.42
CA ASP A 247 -12.87 -4.24 -26.38
C ASP A 247 -12.83 -5.77 -26.61
N PRO A 248 -13.82 -6.53 -26.11
CA PRO A 248 -13.89 -7.98 -26.31
C PRO A 248 -14.15 -8.39 -27.77
N ASP A 249 -14.54 -7.46 -28.65
CA ASP A 249 -14.72 -7.70 -30.08
C ASP A 249 -13.43 -7.41 -30.90
N ALA A 250 -12.35 -6.92 -30.27
CA ALA A 250 -11.10 -6.56 -30.92
C ALA A 250 -10.13 -7.75 -31.02
N LEU A 251 -10.13 -8.43 -32.18
CA LEU A 251 -9.15 -9.47 -32.59
C LEU A 251 -9.04 -10.69 -31.64
N ALA A 252 -8.33 -11.73 -32.09
CA ALA A 252 -8.01 -12.87 -31.23
C ALA A 252 -7.18 -12.41 -30.02
N ALA A 253 -7.54 -12.88 -28.83
CA ALA A 253 -6.85 -12.58 -27.58
C ALA A 253 -5.84 -13.70 -27.24
N TYR A 254 -4.88 -13.40 -26.38
CA TYR A 254 -4.09 -14.45 -25.75
C TYR A 254 -4.99 -15.35 -24.91
N ASP A 255 -4.61 -16.62 -24.72
CA ASP A 255 -5.38 -17.56 -23.89
C ASP A 255 -5.43 -17.09 -22.43
N ALA A 256 -4.35 -16.45 -21.96
CA ALA A 256 -4.25 -15.88 -20.63
C ALA A 256 -3.42 -14.59 -20.59
N TYR A 257 -3.61 -13.82 -19.52
CA TYR A 257 -2.88 -12.58 -19.23
C TYR A 257 -2.33 -12.61 -17.81
N VAL A 258 -1.07 -12.21 -17.67
CA VAL A 258 -0.38 -12.08 -16.39
C VAL A 258 -0.01 -10.62 -16.20
N SER A 259 -0.80 -9.94 -15.37
CA SER A 259 -0.57 -8.53 -15.03
C SER A 259 0.57 -8.40 -14.02
N LEU A 260 1.44 -7.40 -14.22
CA LEU A 260 2.37 -6.91 -13.19
C LEU A 260 1.74 -5.84 -12.27
N ARG A 261 0.41 -5.76 -12.24
CA ARG A 261 -0.38 -4.76 -11.52
C ARG A 261 -0.07 -3.32 -11.96
N SER A 262 0.14 -3.09 -13.26
CA SER A 262 0.55 -1.78 -13.78
C SER A 262 -0.41 -0.64 -13.43
N PRO A 263 -1.75 -0.80 -13.46
CA PRO A 263 -2.62 0.27 -12.99
C PRO A 263 -2.37 0.60 -11.50
N LEU A 264 -2.17 -0.40 -10.64
CA LEU A 264 -1.79 -0.14 -9.25
C LEU A 264 -0.44 0.60 -9.15
N LEU A 265 0.54 0.31 -10.01
CA LEU A 265 1.79 1.09 -10.07
C LEU A 265 1.53 2.56 -10.43
N GLY A 266 0.67 2.83 -11.42
CA GLY A 266 0.23 4.19 -11.76
C GLY A 266 -0.50 4.87 -10.60
N ALA A 267 -1.34 4.13 -9.89
CA ALA A 267 -2.02 4.64 -8.69
C ALA A 267 -1.02 5.04 -7.60
N LEU A 268 0.02 4.24 -7.36
CA LEU A 268 1.08 4.58 -6.39
C LEU A 268 1.87 5.83 -6.82
N GLN A 269 2.17 6.00 -8.11
CA GLN A 269 2.80 7.23 -8.61
C GLN A 269 1.91 8.45 -8.36
N ALA A 270 0.62 8.37 -8.68
CA ALA A 270 -0.33 9.46 -8.46
C ALA A 270 -0.52 9.78 -6.96
N PHE A 271 -0.64 8.76 -6.10
CA PHE A 271 -0.71 8.96 -4.66
C PHE A 271 0.58 9.56 -4.09
N ALA A 272 1.75 9.15 -4.58
CA ALA A 272 3.00 9.77 -4.14
C ALA A 272 3.04 11.25 -4.48
N VAL A 273 2.67 11.64 -5.71
CA VAL A 273 2.59 13.05 -6.13
C VAL A 273 1.60 13.86 -5.29
N ILE A 274 0.40 13.32 -5.05
CA ILE A 274 -0.61 13.98 -4.22
C ILE A 274 -0.12 14.16 -2.78
N ALA A 275 0.51 13.12 -2.20
CA ALA A 275 1.02 13.15 -0.84
C ALA A 275 2.14 14.19 -0.66
N ASP A 276 3.11 14.19 -1.58
CA ASP A 276 4.28 15.07 -1.52
C ASP A 276 3.93 16.54 -1.78
N SER A 277 3.01 16.80 -2.71
CA SER A 277 2.55 18.17 -3.01
C SER A 277 1.54 18.73 -2.00
N GLY A 278 1.02 17.91 -1.08
CA GLY A 278 -0.11 18.30 -0.24
C GLY A 278 -1.40 18.57 -1.02
N GLY A 279 -1.56 17.94 -2.19
CA GLY A 279 -2.76 18.05 -3.04
C GLY A 279 -2.79 19.26 -3.98
N THR A 280 -1.64 19.84 -4.33
CA THR A 280 -1.55 21.02 -5.21
C THR A 280 -0.56 20.86 -6.37
N ALA A 281 -0.31 19.64 -6.83
CA ALA A 281 0.72 19.35 -7.83
C ALA A 281 0.41 19.87 -9.25
N ASN A 282 1.43 20.38 -9.94
CA ASN A 282 1.41 20.55 -11.39
C ASN A 282 2.18 19.41 -12.07
N VAL A 283 1.47 18.53 -12.76
CA VAL A 283 2.02 17.28 -13.29
C VAL A 283 2.01 17.27 -14.81
N SER A 284 3.10 16.78 -15.39
CA SER A 284 3.09 16.26 -16.77
C SER A 284 3.27 14.75 -16.74
N MET A 285 2.56 14.03 -17.60
CA MET A 285 2.72 12.59 -17.79
C MET A 285 3.05 12.32 -19.24
N ILE A 286 4.06 11.50 -19.46
CA ILE A 286 4.31 10.90 -20.76
C ILE A 286 3.51 9.60 -20.87
N ARG A 287 2.73 9.46 -21.94
CA ARG A 287 1.87 8.30 -22.17
C ARG A 287 2.30 7.55 -23.42
N ASP A 288 2.39 6.24 -23.32
CA ASP A 288 2.45 5.34 -24.47
C ASP A 288 1.18 4.48 -24.47
N ALA A 289 0.20 4.87 -25.29
CA ALA A 289 -1.08 4.17 -25.40
C ALA A 289 -1.03 2.98 -26.38
N THR A 290 0.15 2.63 -26.91
CA THR A 290 0.31 1.50 -27.85
C THR A 290 0.17 0.15 -27.15
N PHE A 291 0.39 0.11 -25.84
CA PHE A 291 0.32 -1.08 -25.00
C PHE A 291 -0.89 -0.99 -24.07
N PRO A 292 -1.81 -1.97 -24.04
CA PRO A 292 -3.04 -1.92 -23.22
C PRO A 292 -2.76 -1.68 -21.74
N THR A 293 -1.76 -2.34 -21.18
CA THR A 293 -1.35 -2.12 -19.79
C THR A 293 -0.88 -0.68 -19.51
N LEU A 294 -0.18 -0.04 -20.45
CA LEU A 294 0.30 1.33 -20.29
C LEU A 294 -0.83 2.34 -20.45
N ALA A 295 -1.77 2.08 -21.38
CA ALA A 295 -3.00 2.85 -21.49
C ALA A 295 -3.83 2.78 -20.19
N ALA A 296 -4.05 1.58 -19.64
CA ALA A 296 -4.75 1.39 -18.37
C ALA A 296 -4.02 2.04 -17.19
N THR A 297 -2.69 2.06 -17.20
CA THR A 297 -1.88 2.74 -16.18
C THR A 297 -2.04 4.25 -16.26
N ALA A 298 -2.00 4.83 -17.46
CA ALA A 298 -2.23 6.26 -17.67
C ALA A 298 -3.66 6.66 -17.28
N ASP A 299 -4.67 5.86 -17.67
CA ASP A 299 -6.06 6.08 -17.28
C ASP A 299 -6.24 6.07 -15.76
N GLU A 300 -5.52 5.20 -15.05
CA GLU A 300 -5.54 5.15 -13.59
C GLU A 300 -4.95 6.43 -12.97
N VAL A 301 -3.81 6.90 -13.48
CA VAL A 301 -3.20 8.17 -13.05
C VAL A 301 -4.17 9.32 -13.31
N GLU A 302 -4.77 9.40 -14.49
CA GLU A 302 -5.77 10.42 -14.84
C GLU A 302 -6.96 10.42 -13.86
N GLN A 303 -7.52 9.23 -13.57
CA GLN A 303 -8.67 9.08 -12.67
C GLN A 303 -8.36 9.51 -11.23
N ILE A 304 -7.17 9.20 -10.72
CA ILE A 304 -6.75 9.60 -9.36
C ILE A 304 -6.43 11.08 -9.31
N MET A 305 -5.69 11.60 -10.28
CA MET A 305 -5.33 13.02 -10.36
C MET A 305 -6.57 13.91 -10.49
N ALA A 306 -7.61 13.46 -11.21
CA ALA A 306 -8.89 14.17 -11.32
C ALA A 306 -9.65 14.30 -9.98
N GLN A 307 -9.33 13.47 -8.99
CA GLN A 307 -9.90 13.56 -7.64
C GLN A 307 -9.10 14.51 -6.73
N CYS A 308 -7.91 14.95 -7.14
CA CYS A 308 -7.13 15.98 -6.45
C CYS A 308 -7.51 17.37 -6.97
N ALA A 309 -8.38 18.09 -6.27
CA ALA A 309 -8.93 19.37 -6.74
C ALA A 309 -7.88 20.48 -6.96
N GLY A 310 -6.75 20.43 -6.25
CA GLY A 310 -5.65 21.37 -6.42
C GLY A 310 -4.60 20.93 -7.42
N CYS A 311 -4.70 19.71 -7.96
CA CYS A 311 -3.73 19.18 -8.91
C CYS A 311 -4.12 19.49 -10.37
N SER A 312 -3.13 19.51 -11.24
CA SER A 312 -3.31 19.58 -12.70
C SER A 312 -2.46 18.51 -13.39
N LEU A 313 -2.93 18.02 -14.53
CA LEU A 313 -2.28 16.98 -15.31
C LEU A 313 -2.26 17.37 -16.79
N HIS A 314 -1.07 17.41 -17.36
CA HIS A 314 -0.82 17.57 -18.79
C HIS A 314 -0.26 16.27 -19.36
N ILE A 315 -0.81 15.81 -20.48
CA ILE A 315 -0.41 14.54 -21.09
C ILE A 315 0.33 14.83 -22.39
N GLN A 316 1.48 14.19 -22.54
CA GLN A 316 2.25 14.18 -23.76
C GLN A 316 2.40 12.75 -24.23
N ASP A 317 1.92 12.46 -25.43
CA ASP A 317 2.07 11.13 -26.01
C ASP A 317 3.47 10.95 -26.61
N TRP A 318 3.97 9.72 -26.53
CA TRP A 318 5.14 9.23 -27.27
C TRP A 318 4.98 7.74 -27.61
N LEU A 319 5.88 7.21 -28.41
CA LEU A 319 6.01 5.78 -28.69
C LEU A 319 7.23 5.21 -27.95
N ILE A 320 7.22 3.90 -27.68
CA ILE A 320 8.41 3.19 -27.16
C ILE A 320 9.67 3.46 -27.99
N THR A 321 9.56 3.67 -29.29
CA THR A 321 10.70 4.01 -30.16
C THR A 321 11.28 5.38 -29.88
N ASP A 322 10.48 6.34 -29.41
CA ASP A 322 10.95 7.68 -29.05
C ASP A 322 11.86 7.63 -27.83
N ALA A 323 11.61 6.70 -26.89
CA ALA A 323 12.46 6.49 -25.72
C ALA A 323 13.89 6.04 -26.09
N PHE A 324 14.09 5.46 -27.27
CA PHE A 324 15.39 5.08 -27.80
C PHE A 324 16.08 6.17 -28.64
N ASP A 325 15.40 7.28 -28.94
CA ASP A 325 15.92 8.39 -29.73
C ASP A 325 16.10 9.64 -28.86
N PRO A 326 17.35 9.98 -28.44
CA PRO A 326 17.61 11.17 -27.63
C PRO A 326 17.09 12.47 -28.26
N ALA A 327 17.07 12.59 -29.59
CA ALA A 327 16.55 13.78 -30.25
C ALA A 327 15.02 13.87 -30.16
N ALA A 328 14.33 12.72 -30.20
CA ALA A 328 12.89 12.66 -29.96
C ALA A 328 12.57 13.02 -28.51
N VAL A 329 13.30 12.45 -27.55
CA VAL A 329 13.20 12.80 -26.12
C VAL A 329 13.38 14.30 -25.90
N ASP A 330 14.44 14.92 -26.44
CA ASP A 330 14.68 16.36 -26.30
C ASP A 330 13.54 17.22 -26.86
N GLY A 331 12.99 16.82 -28.01
CA GLY A 331 11.84 17.49 -28.62
C GLY A 331 10.59 17.41 -27.74
N ILE A 332 10.33 16.24 -27.16
CA ILE A 332 9.19 15.97 -26.27
C ILE A 332 9.32 16.77 -24.97
N ILE A 333 10.49 16.73 -24.32
CA ILE A 333 10.72 17.47 -23.07
C ILE A 333 10.63 18.98 -23.32
N SER A 334 11.20 19.48 -24.42
CA SER A 334 11.04 20.89 -24.82
C SER A 334 9.57 21.27 -25.02
N GLY A 335 8.78 20.38 -25.62
CA GLY A 335 7.35 20.55 -25.81
C GLY A 335 6.56 20.57 -24.50
N ILE A 336 6.91 19.70 -23.55
CA ILE A 336 6.33 19.67 -22.20
C ILE A 336 6.63 20.98 -21.48
N LEU A 337 7.89 21.43 -21.45
CA LEU A 337 8.29 22.67 -20.78
C LEU A 337 7.68 23.92 -21.41
N ALA A 338 7.41 23.90 -22.72
CA ALA A 338 6.74 25.00 -23.41
C ALA A 338 5.23 25.06 -23.10
N GLN A 339 4.57 23.91 -22.96
CA GLN A 339 3.14 23.81 -22.67
C GLN A 339 2.83 23.93 -21.17
N ASN A 340 3.73 23.45 -20.32
CA ASN A 340 3.63 23.43 -18.88
C ASN A 340 4.94 23.93 -18.24
N PRO A 341 5.21 25.24 -18.30
CA PRO A 341 6.47 25.82 -17.78
C PRO A 341 6.62 25.67 -16.27
N ASP A 342 5.52 25.52 -15.54
CA ASP A 342 5.47 25.39 -14.09
C ASP A 342 5.35 23.91 -13.64
N VAL A 343 5.65 22.95 -14.52
CA VAL A 343 5.62 21.52 -14.18
C VAL A 343 6.48 21.22 -12.96
N GLU A 344 5.97 20.48 -11.99
CA GLU A 344 6.69 20.09 -10.77
C GLU A 344 7.05 18.60 -10.78
N TYR A 345 6.19 17.78 -11.39
CA TYR A 345 6.34 16.33 -11.48
C TYR A 345 6.23 15.86 -12.93
N LEU A 346 7.10 14.94 -13.31
CA LEU A 346 7.05 14.26 -14.60
C LEU A 346 6.87 12.76 -14.36
N ILE A 347 5.71 12.22 -14.72
CA ILE A 347 5.43 10.78 -14.67
C ILE A 347 5.79 10.15 -16.01
N MET A 348 6.69 9.18 -15.97
CA MET A 348 7.13 8.36 -17.09
C MET A 348 6.36 7.03 -17.11
N PRO A 349 6.03 6.50 -18.30
CA PRO A 349 5.28 5.24 -18.41
C PRO A 349 6.12 4.00 -18.10
N TYR A 350 7.44 4.14 -18.07
CA TYR A 350 8.45 3.11 -17.79
C TYR A 350 9.80 3.81 -17.58
N SER A 351 10.82 3.09 -17.13
CA SER A 351 12.17 3.62 -16.92
C SER A 351 13.02 3.76 -18.20
N LEU A 352 12.59 3.14 -19.30
CA LEU A 352 13.27 3.27 -20.60
C LEU A 352 13.32 4.74 -21.03
N GLY A 353 14.53 5.26 -21.25
CA GLY A 353 14.75 6.64 -21.68
C GLY A 353 14.82 7.65 -20.54
N ASP A 354 14.73 7.21 -19.28
CA ASP A 354 14.83 8.06 -18.09
C ASP A 354 16.10 8.90 -18.10
N THR A 355 17.25 8.30 -18.39
CA THR A 355 18.52 9.03 -18.36
C THR A 355 18.53 10.16 -19.39
N ALA A 356 17.93 9.96 -20.56
CA ALA A 356 17.80 11.01 -21.57
C ALA A 356 16.83 12.12 -21.13
N VAL A 357 15.69 11.76 -20.52
CA VAL A 357 14.72 12.73 -19.98
C VAL A 357 15.34 13.59 -18.88
N ILE A 358 16.01 12.97 -17.91
CA ILE A 358 16.67 13.65 -16.78
C ILE A 358 17.75 14.61 -17.31
N GLU A 359 18.54 14.18 -18.28
CA GLU A 359 19.56 15.01 -18.92
C GLU A 359 18.96 16.18 -19.72
N SER A 360 17.84 15.94 -20.42
CA SER A 360 17.12 16.98 -21.17
C SER A 360 16.56 18.06 -20.23
N LEU A 361 15.91 17.66 -19.13
CA LEU A 361 15.45 18.56 -18.07
C LEU A 361 16.62 19.35 -17.47
N ARG A 362 17.74 18.70 -17.17
CA ARG A 362 18.94 19.34 -16.64
C ARG A 362 19.49 20.39 -17.60
N THR A 363 19.58 20.08 -18.89
CA THR A 363 20.06 21.02 -19.92
C THR A 363 19.11 22.19 -20.13
N ALA A 364 17.80 21.98 -19.96
CA ALA A 364 16.79 23.03 -19.95
C ALA A 364 16.77 23.88 -18.66
N GLY A 365 17.63 23.56 -17.67
CA GLY A 365 17.68 24.24 -16.37
C GLY A 365 16.52 23.89 -15.45
N ARG A 366 15.89 22.73 -15.65
CA ARG A 366 14.72 22.22 -14.94
C ARG A 366 15.00 20.95 -14.12
N SER A 367 16.17 20.88 -13.48
CA SER A 367 16.51 19.79 -12.54
C SER A 367 15.67 19.79 -11.26
N ASP A 368 14.81 20.79 -11.06
CA ASP A 368 13.82 20.85 -9.98
C ASP A 368 12.61 19.94 -10.21
N VAL A 369 12.35 19.52 -11.46
CA VAL A 369 11.24 18.62 -11.79
C VAL A 369 11.50 17.24 -11.20
N LYS A 370 10.59 16.75 -10.37
CA LYS A 370 10.65 15.39 -9.81
C LYS A 370 10.20 14.40 -10.87
N VAL A 371 11.12 13.58 -11.36
CA VAL A 371 10.81 12.49 -12.30
C VAL A 371 10.38 11.24 -11.51
N LEU A 372 9.25 10.66 -11.88
CA LEU A 372 8.78 9.37 -11.39
C LEU A 372 8.64 8.43 -12.58
N HIS A 373 8.98 7.18 -12.39
CA HIS A 373 8.79 6.14 -13.41
C HIS A 373 8.27 4.86 -12.76
N LYS A 374 8.03 3.85 -13.58
CA LYS A 374 7.85 2.48 -13.12
C LYS A 374 8.94 1.61 -13.75
N ASP A 375 9.01 0.35 -13.32
CA ASP A 375 10.01 -0.63 -13.75
C ASP A 375 11.37 -0.41 -13.04
N PRO A 376 11.67 -1.17 -11.98
CA PRO A 376 12.89 -1.07 -11.19
C PRO A 376 14.05 -1.84 -11.85
N ASN A 377 14.28 -1.65 -13.15
CA ASN A 377 15.45 -2.20 -13.83
C ASN A 377 16.73 -1.41 -13.46
N ASP A 378 17.90 -1.87 -13.90
CA ASP A 378 19.19 -1.24 -13.62
C ASP A 378 19.20 0.27 -13.92
N GLU A 379 18.66 0.71 -15.07
CA GLU A 379 18.56 2.13 -15.43
C GLU A 379 17.71 2.90 -14.42
N GLY A 380 16.46 2.44 -14.20
CA GLY A 380 15.52 3.10 -13.30
C GLY A 380 16.03 3.17 -11.86
N LEU A 381 16.51 2.05 -11.29
CA LEU A 381 17.06 2.02 -9.94
C LEU A 381 18.32 2.88 -9.82
N THR A 382 19.20 2.88 -10.81
CA THR A 382 20.39 3.74 -10.81
C THR A 382 19.99 5.21 -10.81
N ASN A 383 18.97 5.61 -11.58
CA ASN A 383 18.47 6.98 -11.59
C ASN A 383 17.84 7.37 -10.24
N VAL A 384 17.11 6.47 -9.58
CA VAL A 384 16.57 6.70 -8.22
C VAL A 384 17.70 6.84 -7.19
N ILE A 385 18.65 5.89 -7.14
CA ILE A 385 19.77 5.88 -6.20
C ILE A 385 20.62 7.15 -6.32
N ASN A 386 20.82 7.63 -7.55
CA ASN A 386 21.62 8.84 -7.81
C ASN A 386 20.83 10.15 -7.64
N GLY A 387 19.53 10.09 -7.32
CA GLY A 387 18.65 11.25 -7.20
C GLY A 387 18.32 11.94 -8.52
N GLY A 388 18.49 11.25 -9.65
CA GLY A 388 18.02 11.71 -10.97
C GLY A 388 16.52 11.50 -11.16
N ALA A 389 16.00 10.39 -10.64
CA ALA A 389 14.58 10.15 -10.45
C ALA A 389 14.23 10.24 -8.95
N TRP A 390 13.04 10.70 -8.63
CA TRP A 390 12.56 10.79 -7.25
C TRP A 390 12.18 9.43 -6.70
N LEU A 391 11.42 8.65 -7.47
CA LEU A 391 10.99 7.30 -7.08
C LEU A 391 10.67 6.44 -8.30
N THR A 392 10.66 5.12 -8.09
CA THR A 392 10.14 4.13 -9.04
C THR A 392 9.05 3.28 -8.41
N ALA A 393 7.93 3.14 -9.13
CA ALA A 393 6.91 2.16 -8.80
C ALA A 393 7.34 0.77 -9.31
N ALA A 394 7.37 -0.20 -8.40
CA ALA A 394 8.05 -1.46 -8.61
C ALA A 394 7.11 -2.67 -8.49
N SER A 395 7.29 -3.60 -9.42
CA SER A 395 6.79 -4.98 -9.35
C SER A 395 7.93 -5.94 -9.71
N SER A 396 7.87 -7.18 -9.24
CA SER A 396 8.87 -8.21 -9.54
C SER A 396 8.64 -8.82 -10.91
N LEU A 397 9.63 -8.72 -11.80
CA LEU A 397 9.62 -9.42 -13.09
C LEU A 397 9.91 -10.91 -12.92
N GLU A 398 10.61 -11.30 -11.85
CA GLU A 398 10.78 -12.71 -11.52
C GLU A 398 9.44 -13.34 -11.11
N TRP A 399 8.71 -12.74 -10.17
CA TRP A 399 7.39 -13.24 -9.76
C TRP A 399 6.42 -13.30 -10.95
N LEU A 400 6.48 -12.30 -11.84
CA LEU A 400 5.74 -12.33 -13.11
C LEU A 400 6.07 -13.59 -13.93
N ALA A 401 7.35 -13.96 -14.07
CA ALA A 401 7.76 -15.16 -14.80
C ALA A 401 7.25 -16.45 -14.13
N TRP A 402 7.33 -16.55 -12.80
CA TRP A 402 6.75 -17.67 -12.06
C TRP A 402 5.23 -17.81 -12.29
N ALA A 403 4.51 -16.69 -12.23
CA ALA A 403 3.08 -16.64 -12.53
C ALA A 403 2.78 -17.01 -13.99
N GLY A 404 3.63 -16.57 -14.93
CA GLY A 404 3.57 -16.94 -16.34
C GLY A 404 3.72 -18.43 -16.59
N ILE A 405 4.70 -19.06 -15.95
CA ILE A 405 4.91 -20.51 -16.03
C ILE A 405 3.74 -21.28 -15.38
N ASP A 406 3.16 -20.79 -14.28
CA ASP A 406 1.96 -21.40 -13.69
C ASP A 406 0.76 -21.36 -14.64
N GLN A 407 0.56 -20.24 -15.36
CA GLN A 407 -0.48 -20.14 -16.39
C GLN A 407 -0.18 -21.08 -17.58
N ALA A 408 1.09 -21.24 -17.97
CA ALA A 408 1.49 -22.21 -18.99
C ALA A 408 1.15 -23.65 -18.57
N ILE A 409 1.44 -24.04 -17.31
CA ILE A 409 1.05 -25.33 -16.75
C ILE A 409 -0.47 -25.52 -16.83
N ARG A 410 -1.26 -24.50 -16.47
CA ARG A 410 -2.72 -24.55 -16.54
C ARG A 410 -3.21 -24.77 -17.97
N GLY A 411 -2.69 -24.00 -18.92
CA GLY A 411 -3.03 -24.13 -20.34
C GLY A 411 -2.73 -25.53 -20.89
N LEU A 412 -1.51 -26.03 -20.66
CA LEU A 412 -1.07 -27.34 -21.12
C LEU A 412 -1.84 -28.52 -20.51
N THR A 413 -2.44 -28.31 -19.33
CA THR A 413 -3.21 -29.34 -18.62
C THR A 413 -4.73 -29.14 -18.71
N GLY A 414 -5.19 -28.08 -19.40
CA GLY A 414 -6.60 -27.73 -19.54
C GLY A 414 -7.25 -27.24 -18.23
N ALA A 415 -6.46 -26.79 -17.25
CA ALA A 415 -6.97 -26.16 -16.06
C ALA A 415 -7.35 -24.69 -16.31
N PRO A 416 -8.29 -24.10 -15.54
CA PRO A 416 -8.63 -22.69 -15.68
C PRO A 416 -7.45 -21.77 -15.39
N TYR A 417 -7.27 -20.76 -16.23
CA TYR A 417 -6.36 -19.65 -15.97
C TYR A 417 -6.83 -18.80 -14.81
N LEU A 418 -5.89 -18.12 -14.17
CA LEU A 418 -6.14 -17.21 -13.06
C LEU A 418 -6.29 -15.76 -13.53
N GLY A 419 -7.10 -14.98 -12.81
CA GLY A 419 -7.16 -13.53 -13.00
C GLY A 419 -6.01 -12.81 -12.29
N ALA A 420 -5.78 -11.55 -12.64
CA ALA A 420 -4.66 -10.74 -12.12
C ALA A 420 -4.55 -10.73 -10.58
N LEU A 421 -5.68 -10.66 -9.88
CA LEU A 421 -5.72 -10.64 -8.42
C LEU A 421 -5.34 -12.00 -7.79
N ASP A 422 -5.69 -13.10 -8.46
CA ASP A 422 -5.46 -14.46 -7.96
C ASP A 422 -4.00 -14.92 -8.12
N LEU A 423 -3.19 -14.16 -8.87
CA LEU A 423 -1.75 -14.39 -9.02
C LEU A 423 -0.95 -13.89 -7.81
N GLY A 424 -1.55 -13.06 -6.95
CA GLY A 424 -0.96 -12.61 -5.69
C GLY A 424 0.19 -11.61 -5.82
N ILE A 425 0.48 -11.11 -7.04
CA ILE A 425 1.58 -10.16 -7.28
C ILE A 425 1.28 -8.85 -6.54
N GLY A 426 2.18 -8.48 -5.64
CA GLY A 426 2.20 -7.17 -4.97
C GLY A 426 3.23 -6.23 -5.57
N VAL A 427 3.15 -4.97 -5.15
CA VAL A 427 3.97 -3.87 -5.65
C VAL A 427 4.54 -3.06 -4.49
N LEU A 428 5.55 -2.24 -4.75
CA LEU A 428 6.14 -1.32 -3.77
C LEU A 428 6.66 -0.04 -4.45
N LEU A 429 7.10 0.92 -3.66
CA LEU A 429 7.83 2.10 -4.12
C LEU A 429 9.29 2.00 -3.70
N PHE A 430 10.20 2.27 -4.63
CA PHE A 430 11.59 2.55 -4.28
C PHE A 430 11.92 4.02 -4.40
N ASP A 431 12.60 4.57 -3.40
CA ASP A 431 13.26 5.87 -3.40
C ASP A 431 14.76 5.70 -3.10
N ALA A 432 15.49 6.80 -2.96
CA ALA A 432 16.93 6.76 -2.69
C ALA A 432 17.28 6.12 -1.32
N ASP A 433 16.33 6.06 -0.38
CA ASP A 433 16.56 5.56 0.97
C ASP A 433 16.38 4.04 1.07
N ASN A 434 15.47 3.46 0.28
CA ASN A 434 15.14 2.03 0.34
C ASN A 434 15.55 1.22 -0.92
N ALA A 435 15.98 1.87 -2.01
CA ALA A 435 16.40 1.16 -3.23
C ALA A 435 17.59 0.22 -2.97
N PRO A 436 17.56 -1.02 -3.50
CA PRO A 436 18.64 -1.98 -3.30
C PRO A 436 19.90 -1.53 -4.05
N SER A 437 20.96 -1.21 -3.29
CA SER A 437 22.22 -0.71 -3.86
C SER A 437 22.97 -1.68 -4.78
N ASP A 438 22.63 -2.97 -4.72
CA ASP A 438 23.15 -4.02 -5.61
C ASP A 438 22.28 -4.24 -6.85
N LEU A 439 21.23 -3.42 -7.03
CA LEU A 439 20.26 -3.50 -8.12
C LEU A 439 19.51 -4.85 -8.15
N ASN A 440 19.36 -5.52 -7.00
CA ASN A 440 18.67 -6.79 -6.89
C ASN A 440 17.27 -6.64 -6.27
N GLN A 441 16.39 -5.92 -6.95
CA GLN A 441 15.02 -5.68 -6.51
C GLN A 441 14.19 -6.94 -6.33
N ASP A 442 14.34 -7.95 -7.20
CA ASP A 442 13.53 -9.17 -7.11
C ASP A 442 13.81 -9.94 -5.81
N GLN A 443 15.02 -9.81 -5.25
CA GLN A 443 15.31 -10.32 -3.91
C GLN A 443 14.54 -9.55 -2.82
N THR A 444 14.36 -8.24 -2.94
CA THR A 444 13.51 -7.47 -2.00
C THR A 444 12.07 -7.97 -2.02
N PHE A 445 11.52 -8.32 -3.18
CA PHE A 445 10.19 -8.93 -3.27
C PHE A 445 10.17 -10.33 -2.65
N ALA A 446 11.17 -11.17 -2.93
CA ALA A 446 11.26 -12.52 -2.39
C ALA A 446 11.45 -12.56 -0.86
N ASP A 447 12.13 -11.56 -0.29
CA ASP A 447 12.30 -11.41 1.16
C ASP A 447 10.99 -11.00 1.85
N ALA A 448 10.14 -10.23 1.16
CA ALA A 448 8.84 -9.80 1.68
C ALA A 448 7.76 -10.88 1.56
N VAL A 449 7.72 -11.59 0.43
CA VAL A 449 6.88 -12.77 0.20
C VAL A 449 7.70 -13.80 -0.57
N ASP A 450 7.94 -14.97 0.03
CA ASP A 450 8.75 -16.05 -0.58
C ASP A 450 7.96 -16.79 -1.69
N PHE A 451 7.62 -16.07 -2.76
CA PHE A 451 6.88 -16.59 -3.90
C PHE A 451 7.59 -17.77 -4.57
N ARG A 452 8.94 -17.79 -4.54
CA ARG A 452 9.74 -18.88 -5.11
C ARG A 452 9.44 -20.20 -4.41
N SER A 453 9.44 -20.22 -3.07
CA SER A 453 9.09 -21.43 -2.31
C SER A 453 7.63 -21.83 -2.48
N GLU A 454 6.71 -20.86 -2.54
CA GLU A 454 5.28 -21.12 -2.74
C GLU A 454 5.02 -21.81 -4.08
N TYR A 455 5.59 -21.31 -5.19
CA TYR A 455 5.44 -21.96 -6.49
C TYR A 455 6.13 -23.33 -6.56
N ARG A 456 7.33 -23.50 -5.98
CA ARG A 456 7.97 -24.83 -5.93
C ARG A 456 7.12 -25.84 -5.16
N ALA A 457 6.49 -25.42 -4.06
CA ALA A 457 5.57 -26.26 -3.31
C ALA A 457 4.32 -26.61 -4.13
N LEU A 458 3.74 -25.63 -4.83
CA LEU A 458 2.61 -25.82 -5.75
C LEU A 458 2.94 -26.84 -6.87
N TRP A 459 4.15 -26.76 -7.42
CA TRP A 459 4.63 -27.64 -8.50
C TRP A 459 5.16 -28.99 -8.01
N GLY A 460 5.32 -29.17 -6.69
CA GLY A 460 5.84 -30.40 -6.11
C GLY A 460 7.34 -30.63 -6.34
N ILE A 461 8.12 -29.55 -6.49
CA ILE A 461 9.57 -29.57 -6.75
C ILE A 461 10.40 -28.94 -5.61
N GLY A 462 9.74 -28.53 -4.51
CA GLY A 462 10.33 -27.84 -3.35
C GLY A 462 10.49 -28.70 -2.09
#